data_AF-A0A7Z2NUK7-F1
#
_entry.id   AF-A0A7Z2NUK7-F1
#
_cell.length_a   1.000
_cell.length_b   1.000
_cell.length_c   1.000
_cell.angle_alpha   90.00
_cell.angle_beta   90.00
_cell.angle_gamma   90.00
#
_symmetry.space_group_name_H-M   'P 1'
#
loop_
_entity.id
_entity.type
_entity.pdbx_description
1 polymer ?
#
loop_
_entity_poly.entity_id
_entity_poly.type
_entity_poly.pdbx_seq_one_letter_code
_entity_poly.pdbx_strand_id
1 'polypeptide(L)'
;MRCIGNASPGEIAITGAESYLVSIAVTPATLVNAQGDAIRVRPVLAAETLTLQPGNRRNRVGLGGTLSLGARQAPGDYRGEYLITVDYL
;
A
#
# COMPACT_ATOMS: atom_id res chain seq x y z
N MET A 1 0.28 -9.98 21.07
CA MET A 1 -0.79 -9.45 20.20
C MET A 1 -0.93 -10.45 19.05
N ARG A 2 -2.06 -11.15 18.96
CA ARG A 2 -2.30 -12.20 17.97
C ARG A 2 -3.36 -11.67 17.01
N CYS A 3 -3.01 -11.45 15.74
CA CYS A 3 -4.01 -11.12 14.72
C CYS A 3 -4.94 -12.33 14.58
N ILE A 4 -6.19 -12.17 14.98
CA ILE A 4 -7.24 -13.19 14.89
C ILE A 4 -8.14 -12.80 13.70
N GLY A 5 -7.63 -13.00 12.49
CA GLY A 5 -8.33 -12.66 11.27
C GLY A 5 -7.39 -12.79 10.06
N ASN A 6 -7.92 -13.21 8.92
CA ASN A 6 -7.18 -13.12 7.67
C ASN A 6 -7.00 -11.64 7.34
N ALA A 7 -5.78 -11.20 7.07
CA ALA A 7 -5.55 -9.84 6.61
C ALA A 7 -6.27 -9.66 5.26
N SER A 8 -7.27 -8.78 5.21
CA SER A 8 -7.86 -8.34 3.94
C SER A 8 -7.09 -7.12 3.48
N PRO A 9 -6.43 -7.15 2.30
CA PRO A 9 -5.84 -5.96 1.70
C PRO A 9 -6.90 -4.86 1.57
N GLY A 10 -6.47 -3.60 1.69
CA GLY A 10 -7.27 -2.48 1.21
C GLY A 10 -7.32 -2.50 -0.30
N GLU A 11 -8.23 -1.74 -0.90
CA GLU A 11 -8.30 -1.60 -2.35
C GLU A 11 -8.18 -0.13 -2.74
N ILE A 12 -7.51 0.12 -3.86
CA ILE A 12 -7.41 1.42 -4.49
C ILE A 12 -8.11 1.33 -5.85
N ALA A 13 -9.03 2.26 -6.11
CA ALA A 13 -9.64 2.42 -7.41
C ALA A 13 -8.74 3.29 -8.30
N ILE A 14 -8.46 2.82 -9.51
CA ILE A 14 -7.67 3.53 -10.52
C ILE A 14 -8.61 4.03 -11.61
N THR A 15 -8.53 5.32 -11.93
CA THR A 15 -9.33 5.95 -12.98
C THR A 15 -8.43 6.49 -14.09
N GLY A 16 -8.83 6.30 -15.33
CA GLY A 16 -8.06 6.74 -16.50
C GLY A 16 -8.77 6.37 -17.80
N ALA A 17 -8.13 6.68 -18.93
CA ALA A 17 -8.64 6.31 -20.25
C ALA A 17 -8.73 4.78 -20.43
N GLU A 18 -9.79 4.31 -21.09
CA GLU A 18 -10.07 2.89 -21.28
C GLU A 18 -9.05 2.22 -22.22
N SER A 19 -8.83 0.92 -22.04
CA SER A 19 -7.94 0.06 -22.83
C SER A 19 -6.45 0.37 -22.73
N TYR A 20 -6.05 1.31 -21.87
CA TYR A 20 -4.64 1.55 -21.56
C TYR A 20 -4.15 0.56 -20.51
N LEU A 21 -2.93 0.06 -20.71
CA LEU A 21 -2.19 -0.65 -19.69
C LEU A 21 -1.45 0.37 -18.83
N VAL A 22 -1.58 0.25 -17.51
CA VAL A 22 -0.80 1.06 -16.57
C VAL A 22 0.09 0.17 -15.72
N SER A 23 1.30 0.64 -15.43
CA SER A 23 2.13 0.10 -14.35
C SER A 23 1.87 0.85 -13.06
N ILE A 24 1.90 0.14 -11.94
CA ILE A 24 1.62 0.66 -10.61
C ILE A 24 2.74 0.21 -9.70
N ALA A 25 3.37 1.17 -9.02
CA ALA A 25 4.42 0.94 -8.05
C ALA A 25 4.07 1.57 -6.71
N VAL A 26 4.52 0.95 -5.61
CA VAL A 26 4.39 1.49 -4.26
C VAL A 26 5.74 1.47 -3.56
N THR A 27 6.11 2.59 -2.94
CA THR A 27 7.39 2.68 -2.22
C THR A 27 7.26 2.10 -0.81
N PRO A 28 8.31 1.45 -0.26
CA PRO A 28 8.41 1.22 1.17
C PRO A 28 8.29 2.53 1.96
N ALA A 29 7.76 2.45 3.18
CA ALA A 29 7.61 3.61 4.05
C ALA A 29 8.30 3.39 5.40
N THR A 30 8.75 4.50 5.99
CA THR A 30 9.21 4.54 7.38
C THR A 30 8.21 5.37 8.18
N LEU A 31 7.61 4.76 9.19
CA LEU A 31 6.74 5.45 10.13
C LEU A 31 7.56 5.91 11.32
N VAL A 32 7.35 7.14 11.78
CA VAL A 32 8.11 7.76 12.88
C VAL A 32 7.13 8.27 13.95
N ASN A 33 7.47 8.12 15.22
CA ASN A 33 6.70 8.67 16.34
C ASN A 33 7.23 10.06 16.76
N ALA A 34 6.60 10.70 17.74
CA ALA A 34 7.04 12.02 18.24
C ALA A 34 8.43 11.99 18.93
N GLN A 35 8.91 10.81 19.32
CA GLN A 35 10.18 10.59 20.01
C GLN A 35 11.32 10.22 19.04
N GLY A 36 11.03 10.06 17.75
CA GLY A 36 12.01 9.70 16.71
C GLY A 36 12.24 8.20 16.52
N ASP A 37 11.51 7.33 17.24
CA ASP A 37 11.55 5.89 16.97
C ASP A 37 10.91 5.61 15.61
N ALA A 38 11.42 4.59 14.91
CA ALA A 38 11.00 4.26 13.56
C ALA A 38 10.49 2.82 13.43
N ILE A 39 9.49 2.62 12.56
CA ILE A 39 9.00 1.32 12.12
C ILE A 39 9.04 1.28 10.59
N ARG A 40 9.51 0.17 10.01
CA ARG A 40 9.48 -0.04 8.56
C ARG A 40 8.21 -0.74 8.13
N VAL A 41 7.56 -0.20 7.11
CA VAL A 41 6.41 -0.78 6.41
C VAL A 41 6.82 -1.11 4.99
N ARG A 42 6.45 -2.30 4.54
CA ARG A 42 6.57 -2.70 3.14
C ARG A 42 5.17 -2.96 2.58
N PRO A 43 4.55 -1.97 1.91
CA PRO A 43 3.32 -2.19 1.19
C PRO A 43 3.56 -3.17 0.03
N VAL A 44 2.56 -3.98 -0.29
CA VAL A 44 2.61 -4.98 -1.36
C VAL A 44 1.35 -4.84 -2.20
N LEU A 45 1.54 -4.65 -3.50
CA LEU A 45 0.45 -4.64 -4.47
C LEU A 45 0.06 -6.08 -4.83
N ALA A 46 -1.23 -6.32 -4.99
CA ALA A 46 -1.73 -7.61 -5.51
C ALA A 46 -1.40 -7.79 -7.01
N ALA A 47 -1.24 -6.68 -7.74
CA ALA A 47 -0.82 -6.63 -9.13
C ALA A 47 -0.07 -5.33 -9.42
N GLU A 48 1.02 -5.40 -10.17
CA GLU A 48 1.86 -4.25 -10.56
C GLU A 48 1.44 -3.67 -11.91
N THR A 49 0.51 -4.32 -12.61
CA THR A 49 -0.04 -3.84 -13.89
C THR A 49 -1.54 -4.02 -13.91
N LEU A 50 -2.24 -3.08 -14.54
CA LEU A 50 -3.69 -3.12 -14.70
C LEU A 50 -4.08 -2.61 -16.09
N THR A 51 -4.86 -3.39 -16.83
CA THR A 51 -5.55 -2.89 -18.03
C THR A 51 -6.81 -2.17 -17.61
N LEU A 52 -6.90 -0.88 -17.93
CA LEU A 52 -8.05 -0.05 -17.57
C LEU A 52 -9.28 -0.45 -18.38
N GLN A 53 -10.33 -0.88 -17.68
CA GLN A 53 -11.61 -1.24 -18.27
C GLN A 53 -12.58 -0.05 -18.23
N PRO A 54 -13.64 -0.08 -19.07
CA PRO A 54 -14.76 0.83 -18.95
C PRO A 54 -15.39 0.74 -17.55
N GLY A 55 -15.54 1.91 -16.91
CA GLY A 55 -16.08 2.04 -15.57
C GLY A 55 -15.08 1.76 -14.43
N ASN A 56 -14.94 2.73 -13.53
CA ASN A 56 -13.95 2.72 -12.44
C ASN A 56 -14.10 1.58 -11.40
N ARG A 57 -15.30 1.00 -11.25
CA ARG A 57 -15.55 -0.04 -10.24
C ARG A 57 -14.75 -1.33 -10.46
N ARG A 58 -14.30 -1.58 -11.69
CA ARG A 58 -13.54 -2.77 -12.09
C ARG A 58 -12.03 -2.55 -12.05
N ASN A 59 -11.60 -1.30 -12.03
CA ASN A 59 -10.19 -0.93 -12.03
C ASN A 59 -9.71 -0.80 -10.58
N ARG A 60 -9.48 -1.94 -9.93
CA ARG A 60 -9.08 -2.00 -8.53
C ARG A 60 -7.79 -2.76 -8.37
N VAL A 61 -6.91 -2.25 -7.51
CA VAL A 61 -5.69 -2.96 -7.10
C VAL A 61 -5.70 -3.10 -5.59
N GLY A 62 -5.51 -4.33 -5.13
CA GLY A 62 -5.32 -4.63 -3.72
C GLY A 62 -3.98 -4.07 -3.24
N LEU A 63 -3.99 -3.35 -2.13
CA LEU A 63 -2.80 -2.88 -1.42
C LEU A 63 -2.82 -3.46 0.00
N GLY A 64 -1.90 -4.37 0.25
CA GLY A 64 -1.62 -4.93 1.57
C GLY A 64 -0.22 -4.56 2.02
N GLY A 65 0.34 -5.34 2.95
CA GLY A 65 1.73 -5.19 3.33
C GLY A 65 2.09 -5.91 4.61
N THR A 66 3.35 -5.78 4.99
CA THR A 66 3.86 -6.25 6.28
C THR A 66 4.40 -5.09 7.10
N LEU A 67 4.12 -5.12 8.40
CA LEU A 67 4.68 -4.23 9.41
C LEU A 67 5.64 -5.05 10.27
N SER A 68 6.92 -4.70 10.26
CA SER A 68 7.94 -5.40 11.06
C SER A 68 8.25 -4.58 12.32
N LEU A 69 7.88 -5.11 13.49
CA LEU A 69 8.17 -4.49 14.78
C LEU A 69 9.49 -5.01 15.34
N GLY A 70 10.36 -4.10 15.77
CA GLY A 70 11.59 -4.48 16.47
C GLY A 70 11.32 -4.98 17.90
N ALA A 71 12.26 -5.74 18.47
CA ALA A 71 12.23 -6.04 19.90
C ALA A 71 12.39 -4.73 20.67
N ARG A 72 11.42 -4.41 21.54
CA ARG A 72 11.35 -3.15 22.34
C ARG A 72 10.95 -1.89 21.56
N GLN A 73 10.12 -2.01 20.53
CA GLN A 73 9.48 -0.84 19.93
C GLN A 73 8.74 -0.01 21.01
N ALA A 74 9.02 1.29 21.10
CA ALA A 74 8.34 2.17 22.04
C ALA A 74 6.83 2.23 21.72
N PRO A 75 5.95 2.20 22.73
CA PRO A 75 4.52 2.37 22.50
C PRO A 75 4.23 3.80 22.01
N GLY A 76 3.22 3.94 21.15
CA GLY A 76 2.76 5.25 20.70
C GLY A 76 2.28 5.23 19.25
N ASP A 77 1.93 6.43 18.76
CA ASP A 77 1.48 6.64 17.39
C ASP A 77 2.69 6.84 16.46
N TYR A 78 2.80 5.98 15.45
CA TYR A 78 3.76 6.12 14.37
C TYR A 78 3.04 6.59 13.12
N ARG A 79 3.57 7.62 12.46
CA ARG A 79 2.98 8.21 11.25
C ARG A 79 4.01 8.31 10.14
N GLY A 80 3.56 8.20 8.90
CA GLY A 80 4.39 8.28 7.72
C GLY A 80 3.53 8.05 6.48
N GLU A 81 4.17 8.17 5.31
CA GLU A 81 3.50 8.13 4.02
C GLU A 81 4.25 7.15 3.10
N TYR A 82 3.50 6.51 2.20
CA TYR A 82 4.06 5.80 1.05
C TYR A 82 3.55 6.47 -0.22
N LEU A 83 4.37 6.46 -1.26
CA LEU A 83 4.01 7.00 -2.56
C LEU A 83 3.53 5.86 -3.46
N ILE A 84 2.43 6.12 -4.17
CA ILE A 84 1.96 5.28 -5.27
C ILE A 84 2.22 6.02 -6.56
N THR A 85 2.93 5.37 -7.47
CA THR A 85 3.20 5.90 -8.81
C THR A 85 2.42 5.09 -9.82
N VAL A 86 1.81 5.77 -10.80
CA VAL A 86 1.04 5.15 -11.88
C VAL A 86 1.52 5.74 -13.19
N ASP A 87 1.96 4.88 -14.09
CA ASP A 87 2.49 5.28 -15.40
C ASP A 87 1.72 4.56 -16.51
N TYR A 88 1.43 5.29 -17.58
CA TYR A 88 0.85 4.73 -18.81
C TYR A 88 1.95 4.06 -19.63
N LEU A 89 1.69 2.83 -20.07
CA LEU A 89 2.59 2.05 -20.92
C LEU A 89 2.23 2.15 -22.40
#